data_AF-A0A932Z8S7-F1
#
_entry.id   AF-A0A932Z8S7-F1
#
_cell.length_a   1.000
_cell.length_b   1.000
_cell.length_c   1.000
_cell.angle_alpha   90.00
_cell.angle_beta   90.00
_cell.angle_gamma   90.00
#
_symmetry.space_group_name_H-M   'P 1'
#
loop_
_entity.id
_entity.type
_entity.pdbx_description
1 polymer ?
#
loop_
_entity_poly.entity_id
_entity_poly.type
_entity_poly.pdbx_seq_one_letter_code
_entity_poly.pdbx_strand_id
1 'polypeptide(L)' 'EAKPGQILISQRVLGHVEGMVQAEPVSELVLKGFRRPVQVFNVSALRER' A
#
# COMPACT_ATOMS: atom_id res chain seq x y z
N GLU A 1 -1.44 11.46 -3.04
CA GLU A 1 -0.41 11.36 -1.97
C GLU A 1 -1.02 10.66 -0.76
N ALA A 2 -0.21 10.16 0.16
CA ALA A 2 -0.71 9.54 1.39
C ALA A 2 -1.29 10.62 2.32
N LYS A 3 -2.42 10.33 2.98
CA LYS A 3 -2.95 11.22 4.02
C LYS A 3 -2.08 11.11 5.29
N PRO A 4 -2.10 12.11 6.19
CA PRO A 4 -1.45 11.99 7.49
C PRO A 4 -1.83 10.68 8.20
N GLY A 5 -0.82 9.96 8.68
CA GLY A 5 -1.00 8.67 9.37
C GLY A 5 -1.19 7.46 8.45
N GLN A 6 -1.26 7.62 7.13
CA GLN A 6 -1.31 6.49 6.19
C GLN A 6 0.07 5.98 5.81
N ILE A 7 0.20 4.66 5.74
CA ILE A 7 1.36 3.98 5.18
C ILE A 7 0.88 3.29 3.91
N LEU A 8 1.24 3.83 2.75
CA LEU A 8 0.86 3.27 1.46
C LEU A 8 2.01 2.44 0.87
N ILE A 9 1.73 1.19 0.55
CA ILE A 9 2.67 0.28 -0.11
C ILE A 9 2.16 -0.13 -1.49
N SER A 10 3.08 -0.43 -2.41
CA SER A 10 2.72 -0.96 -3.74
C SER A 10 2.33 -2.45 -3.66
N GLN A 11 1.61 -2.93 -4.68
CA GLN A 11 1.31 -4.36 -4.84
C GLN A 11 2.55 -5.27 -4.72
N ARG A 12 3.70 -4.82 -5.27
CA ARG A 12 4.97 -5.57 -5.19
C ARG A 12 5.40 -5.76 -3.74
N VAL A 13 5.34 -4.70 -2.94
CA VAL A 13 5.73 -4.77 -1.52
C VAL A 13 4.75 -5.66 -0.76
N LEU A 14 3.43 -5.51 -1.01
CA LEU A 14 2.41 -6.35 -0.37
C LEU A 14 2.70 -7.84 -0.58
N GLY A 15 3.05 -8.26 -1.80
CA GLY A 15 3.39 -9.67 -2.08
C GLY A 15 4.58 -10.22 -1.29
N HIS A 16 5.42 -9.37 -0.68
CA HIS A 16 6.52 -9.81 0.20
C HIS A 16 6.13 -9.82 1.68
N VAL A 17 5.08 -9.10 2.08
CA VAL A 17 4.75 -8.85 3.49
C VAL A 17 3.30 -9.14 3.88
N GLU A 18 2.47 -9.65 2.97
CA GLU A 18 1.03 -9.88 3.19
C GLU A 18 0.71 -10.75 4.43
N GLY A 19 1.57 -11.73 4.72
CA GLY A 19 1.48 -12.59 5.90
C GLY A 19 1.89 -11.93 7.22
N MET A 20 2.44 -10.71 7.17
CA MET A 20 2.94 -9.97 8.34
C MET A 20 2.11 -8.74 8.68
N VAL A 21 1.30 -8.24 7.74
CA VAL A 21 0.59 -6.95 7.90
C VAL A 21 -0.89 -7.05 7.58
N GLN A 22 -1.67 -6.20 8.24
CA GLN A 22 -3.04 -5.90 7.84
C GLN A 22 -2.99 -4.78 6.79
N ALA A 23 -3.45 -5.10 5.58
CA ALA A 23 -3.41 -4.19 4.43
C ALA A 23 -4.75 -4.15 3.70
N GLU A 24 -5.21 -2.96 3.35
CA GLU A 24 -6.46 -2.73 2.61
C GLU A 24 -6.18 -2.05 1.27
N PRO A 25 -6.80 -2.47 0.16
CA PRO A 25 -6.65 -1.79 -1.12
C PRO A 25 -7.21 -0.37 -1.04
N VAL A 26 -6.49 0.58 -1.64
CA VAL A 26 -6.94 1.96 -1.81
C VAL A 26 -7.04 2.24 -3.31
N SER A 27 -7.78 3.29 -3.68
CA SER A 27 -7.82 3.76 -5.07
C SER A 27 -6.41 3.94 -5.64
N GLU A 28 -6.26 3.64 -6.94
CA GLU A 28 -4.98 3.78 -7.63
C GLU A 28 -4.45 5.22 -7.56
N LEU A 29 -3.13 5.36 -7.41
CA LEU A 29 -2.47 6.66 -7.40
C LEU A 29 -1.80 6.95 -8.73
N VAL A 30 -2.09 8.14 -9.27
CA VAL A 30 -1.32 8.72 -10.37
C VAL A 30 -0.09 9.41 -9.78
N LEU A 31 1.08 8.82 -10.00
CA LEU A 31 2.36 9.34 -9.48
C LEU A 31 3.18 9.97 -10.60
N LYS A 32 3.80 11.12 -10.32
CA LYS A 32 4.69 11.80 -11.28
C LYS A 32 5.83 10.84 -11.70
N GLY A 33 6.04 10.70 -13.01
CA GLY A 33 7.06 9.82 -13.57
C GLY A 33 6.61 8.38 -13.83
N PHE A 34 5.39 8.01 -13.43
CA PHE A 34 4.80 6.70 -13.74
C PHE A 34 3.87 6.81 -14.94
N ARG A 35 4.02 5.87 -15.89
CA ARG A 35 3.22 5.84 -17.13
C ARG A 35 1.78 5.35 -16.93
N ARG A 36 1.49 4.69 -15.80
CA ARG A 36 0.19 4.12 -15.46
C ARG A 36 -0.11 4.40 -13.98
N PRO A 37 -1.39 4.49 -13.59
CA PRO A 37 -1.76 4.50 -12.19
C PRO A 37 -1.17 3.30 -11.44
N VAL A 38 -0.88 3.49 -10.16
CA VAL A 38 -0.28 2.47 -9.30
C VAL A 38 -1.31 2.02 -8.26
N GLN A 39 -1.63 0.73 -8.26
CA GLN A 39 -2.40 0.11 -7.17
C GLN A 39 -1.59 0.18 -5.87
N VAL A 40 -2.18 0.76 -4.84
CA VAL A 40 -1.58 0.90 -3.51
C VAL A 40 -2.48 0.32 -2.43
N PHE A 41 -1.88 0.01 -1.29
CA PHE A 41 -2.54 -0.57 -0.14
C PHE A 41 -2.17 0.21 1.10
N ASN A 42 -3.16 0.51 1.93
CA ASN A 42 -2.94 1.12 3.24
C ASN A 42 -2.62 0.02 4.26
N VAL A 43 -1.50 0.15 4.96
CA VAL A 43 -1.13 -0.74 6.06
C VAL A 43 -1.57 -0.12 7.39
N SER A 44 -2.38 -0.85 8.16
CA SER A 44 -2.93 -0.38 9.43
C SER A 44 -2.22 -0.96 10.67
N ALA A 45 -1.69 -2.19 10.57
CA ALA A 45 -1.06 -2.87 11.68
C ALA A 45 -0.15 -4.03 11.22
N LEU A 46 0.71 -4.49 12.13
CA LEU A 46 1.30 -5.82 12.05
C LEU A 46 0.25 -6.87 12.45
N ARG A 47 0.36 -8.08 11.91
CA ARG A 47 -0.40 -9.23 12.41
C ARG A 47 0.22 -9.69 13.72
N GLU A 48 -0.62 -9.96 14.72
CA GLU A 48 -0.19 -10.60 15.96
C GLU A 48 0.29 -12.02 15.68
N ARG A 49 1.23 -12.51 16.50
CA ARG A 49 1.80 -13.87 16.37
C ARG A 49 0.89 -14.94 16.95
#